data_AF-A0A7Y1TI71-F1
#
_entry.id   AF-A0A7Y1TI71-F1
#
_cell.length_a   1.000
_cell.length_b   1.000
_cell.length_c   1.000
_cell.angle_alpha   90.00
_cell.angle_beta   90.00
_cell.angle_gamma   90.00
#
_symmetry.space_group_name_H-M   'P 1'
#
loop_
_entity.id
_entity.type
_entity.pdbx_description
1 polymer ?
#
loop_
_entity_poly.entity_id
_entity_poly.type
_entity_poly.pdbx_seq_one_letter_code
_entity_poly.pdbx_strand_id
1 'polypeptide(L)' 'MGFNAKIILHLMGLLLLCNGGFMLLAALVSGIYHDGVTLEITLAAIVTMMLGVMAMFL' A
#
# COMPACT_ATOMS: atom_id res chain seq x y z
N MET A 1 9.18 29.27 5.10
CA MET A 1 8.74 27.97 5.66
C MET A 1 9.62 26.88 5.07
N GLY A 2 10.46 26.25 5.91
CA GLY A 2 11.33 25.15 5.47
C GLY A 2 10.51 23.88 5.23
N PHE A 3 10.62 23.31 4.04
CA PHE A 3 9.93 22.08 3.68
C PHE A 3 10.58 20.90 4.43
N ASN A 4 9.85 20.27 5.35
CA ASN A 4 10.34 19.11 6.09
C ASN A 4 10.10 17.83 5.28
N ALA A 5 10.93 17.63 4.25
CA ALA A 5 10.83 16.50 3.33
C ALA A 5 10.80 15.14 4.06
N LYS A 6 11.55 15.01 5.17
CA LYS A 6 11.57 13.80 6.01
C LYS A 6 10.19 13.42 6.57
N ILE A 7 9.45 14.40 7.09
CA ILE A 7 8.11 14.15 7.66
C ILE A 7 7.13 13.83 6.54
N ILE A 8 7.24 14.52 5.41
CA ILE A 8 6.35 14.34 4.26
C ILE A 8 6.55 12.96 3.64
N LEU A 9 7.80 12.53 3.45
CA LEU A 9 8.12 11.20 2.92
C LEU A 9 7.62 10.10 3.87
N HIS A 10 7.83 10.29 5.18
CA HIS A 10 7.34 9.36 6.19
C HIS A 10 5.81 9.22 6.18
N LEU A 11 5.09 10.34 6.08
CA LEU A 11 3.64 10.35 5.99
C LEU A 11 3.13 9.76 4.66
N MET A 12 3.83 10.03 3.55
CA MET A 12 3.55 9.39 2.26
C MET A 12 3.72 7.87 2.34
N GLY A 13 4.77 7.39 3.00
CA GLY A 13 5.00 5.98 3.25
C GLY A 13 3.87 5.35 4.07
N LEU A 14 3.36 6.05 5.09
CA LEU A 14 2.20 5.63 5.88
C LEU A 14 0.93 5.54 5.04
N LEU A 15 0.69 6.52 4.18
CA LEU A 15 -0.46 6.51 3.28
C LEU A 15 -0.40 5.34 2.30
N LEU A 16 0.77 5.05 1.73
CA LEU A 16 0.98 3.89 0.84
C LEU A 16 0.76 2.56 1.57
N LEU A 17 1.21 2.45 2.82
CA LEU A 17 1.02 1.25 3.63
C LEU A 17 -0.48 1.00 3.91
N CYS A 18 -1.22 2.04 4.29
CA CYS A 18 -2.68 1.94 4.45
C CYS A 18 -3.38 1.62 3.12
N ASN A 19 -2.94 2.20 2.01
CA ASN A 19 -3.52 1.96 0.70
C ASN A 19 -3.33 0.50 0.24
N GLY A 20 -2.13 -0.05 0.42
CA GLY A 20 -1.87 -1.48 0.19
C GLY A 20 -2.66 -2.38 1.14
N GLY A 21 -2.87 -1.96 2.39
CA GLY A 21 -3.77 -2.66 3.32
C GLY A 21 -5.22 -2.73 2.84
N PHE A 22 -5.76 -1.66 2.25
CA PHE A 22 -7.08 -1.67 1.62
C PHE A 22 -7.14 -2.55 0.36
N MET A 23 -6.05 -2.64 -0.40
CA MET A 23 -5.97 -3.60 -1.50
C MET A 23 -6.01 -5.05 -1.01
N LEU A 24 -5.41 -5.39 0.13
CA LEU A 24 -5.54 -6.72 0.73
C LEU A 24 -7.00 -7.06 1.11
N LEU A 25 -7.76 -6.08 1.61
CA LEU A 25 -9.20 -6.26 1.85
C LEU A 25 -9.96 -6.51 0.54
N ALA A 26 -9.63 -5.79 -0.54
CA ALA A 26 -10.24 -6.02 -1.85
C ALA A 26 -9.88 -7.41 -2.41
N ALA A 27 -8.64 -7.85 -2.23
CA ALA A 27 -8.22 -9.20 -2.59
C ALA A 27 -8.97 -10.28 -1.78
N LEU A 28 -9.22 -10.04 -0.49
CA LEU A 28 -10.01 -10.95 0.34
C LEU A 28 -11.44 -11.09 -0.20
N VAL A 29 -12.09 -9.97 -0.52
CA VAL A 29 -13.45 -9.96 -1.07
C VAL A 29 -13.48 -10.64 -2.45
N SER A 30 -12.50 -10.35 -3.30
CA SER A 30 -12.36 -10.99 -4.61
C SER A 30 -12.19 -12.51 -4.52
N GLY A 31 -11.55 -13.00 -3.45
CA GLY A 31 -11.38 -14.43 -3.19
C GLY A 31 -12.66 -15.11 -2.73
N ILE A 32 -13.50 -14.39 -1.97
CA ILE A 32 -14.81 -14.87 -1.55
C ILE A 32 -15.78 -14.94 -2.74
N TYR A 33 -15.73 -13.94 -3.63
CA TYR A 33 -16.61 -13.84 -4.79
C TYR A 33 -16.09 -14.57 -6.04
N HIS A 34 -14.90 -15.17 -5.99
CA HIS A 34 -14.30 -15.88 -7.11
C HIS A 34 -14.13 -15.00 -8.38
N ASP A 35 -13.83 -13.70 -8.20
CA ASP A 35 -13.70 -12.76 -9.33
C ASP A 35 -12.45 -13.03 -10.20
N GLY A 36 -11.55 -13.92 -9.77
CA GLY A 36 -10.34 -14.30 -10.51
C GLY A 36 -9.20 -13.27 -10.48
N VAL A 37 -9.44 -12.08 -9.92
CA VAL A 37 -8.48 -10.95 -9.86
C VAL A 37 -7.70 -10.91 -8.53
N THR A 38 -7.90 -11.90 -7.66
CA THR A 38 -7.24 -12.00 -6.34
C THR A 38 -5.72 -11.92 -6.42
N LEU A 39 -5.09 -12.65 -7.35
CA LEU A 39 -3.64 -12.69 -7.47
C LEU A 39 -3.05 -11.34 -7.90
N GLU A 40 -3.73 -10.61 -8.79
CA GLU A 40 -3.25 -9.30 -9.23
C GLU A 40 -3.34 -8.26 -8.12
N ILE A 41 -4.46 -8.25 -7.38
CA ILE A 41 -4.68 -7.31 -6.27
C ILE A 41 -3.71 -7.60 -5.12
N THR A 42 -3.47 -8.89 -4.79
CA THR A 42 -2.49 -9.24 -3.75
C THR A 42 -1.07 -8.84 -4.14
N LEU A 43 -0.66 -9.06 -5.38
CA LEU A 43 0.67 -8.64 -5.86
C LEU A 43 0.82 -7.11 -5.81
N ALA A 44 -0.20 -6.37 -6.28
CA ALA A 44 -0.22 -4.91 -6.23
C ALA A 44 -0.18 -4.40 -4.78
N ALA A 45 -0.91 -5.03 -3.87
CA ALA A 45 -0.88 -4.72 -2.44
C ALA A 45 0.51 -4.90 -1.83
N ILE A 46 1.20 -6.00 -2.14
CA ILE A 46 2.55 -6.28 -1.63
C ILE A 46 3.55 -5.24 -2.13
N VAL A 47 3.53 -4.92 -3.43
CA VAL A 47 4.43 -3.93 -4.03
C VAL A 47 4.19 -2.54 -3.42
N THR A 48 2.92 -2.14 -3.27
CA THR A 48 2.59 -0.83 -2.68
C THR A 48 2.94 -0.75 -1.20
N MET A 49 2.74 -1.81 -0.42
CA MET A 49 3.19 -1.86 0.98
C MET A 49 4.71 -1.80 1.09
N MET A 50 5.46 -2.55 0.26
CA MET A 50 6.93 -2.47 0.25
C MET A 50 7.42 -1.07 -0.05
N LEU A 51 6.90 -0.42 -1.10
CA LEU A 51 7.26 0.96 -1.43
C LEU A 51 6.90 1.94 -0.30
N GLY A 52 5.76 1.73 0.36
CA GLY A 52 5.35 2.52 1.53
C GLY A 52 6.33 2.41 2.70
N VAL A 53 6.77 1.20 3.04
CA VAL A 53 7.78 0.97 4.08
C VAL A 53 9.11 1.60 3.69
N MET A 54 9.57 1.41 2.45
CA MET A 54 10.83 2.02 1.98
C MET A 54 10.78 3.55 2.04
N ALA A 55 9.64 4.16 1.69
CA ALA A 55 9.43 5.60 1.77
C ALA A 55 9.35 6.12 3.22
N MET A 56 9.08 5.28 4.22
CA MET A 56 9.14 5.73 5.62
C MET A 56 10.56 5.91 6.17
N PHE A 57 11.52 5.15 5.64
CA PHE A 57 12.89 5.07 6.15
C PHE A 57 13.92 5.86 5.34
N LEU A 58 13.51 6.44 4.21
CA LEU A 58 14.35 7.31 3.35
C LEU A 58 14.28 8.78 3.80
#